data_AF-A0A820BLR4-F1
#
_entry.id   AF-A0A820BLR4-F1
#
_cell.length_a   1.000
_cell.length_b   1.000
_cell.length_c   1.000
_cell.angle_alpha   90.00
_cell.angle_beta   90.00
_cell.angle_gamma   90.00
#
_symmetry.space_group_name_H-M   'P 1'
#
loop_
_entity.id
_entity.type
_entity.pdbx_description
1 polymer ?
#
loop_
_entity_poly.entity_id
_entity_poly.type
_entity_poly.pdbx_seq_one_letter_code
_entity_poly.pdbx_strand_id
1 'polypeptide(L)'
;MAPSIINSLRSSLLDFFVIYSTVKEIQVRSTFVAVLHRLIQFLVIIFVAFYIILVKKGYQQFQEPQGSSIIKVKGAARISIYNSNLHTGNAGQALWDAADYVVPSI
;
A
#
# COMPACT_ATOMS: atom_id res chain seq x y z
N MET A 1 46.22 43.76 22.98
CA MET A 1 46.34 42.29 23.27
C MET A 1 45.12 41.46 22.84
N ALA A 2 44.06 42.06 22.25
CA ALA A 2 42.84 41.36 21.80
C ALA A 2 42.81 40.78 20.36
N PRO A 3 43.63 41.21 19.36
CA PRO A 3 43.44 40.77 17.97
C PRO A 3 43.88 39.32 17.71
N SER A 4 44.75 38.75 18.55
CA SER A 4 45.19 37.36 18.42
C SER A 4 44.09 36.35 18.73
N ILE A 5 43.24 36.64 19.73
CA ILE A 5 42.15 35.76 20.17
C ILE A 5 41.03 35.70 19.12
N ILE A 6 40.67 36.86 18.55
CA ILE A 6 39.63 36.96 17.52
C ILE A 6 40.03 36.19 16.26
N ASN A 7 41.30 36.29 15.86
CA ASN A 7 41.82 35.56 14.70
C ASN A 7 41.84 34.03 14.93
N SER A 8 42.17 33.59 16.15
CA SER A 8 42.11 32.19 16.55
C SER A 8 40.68 31.64 16.60
N LEU A 9 39.72 32.41 17.12
CA LEU A 9 38.32 32.00 17.15
C LEU A 9 37.76 31.90 15.73
N ARG A 10 38.10 32.87 14.87
CA ARG A 10 37.73 32.87 13.45
C ARG A 10 38.30 31.65 12.73
N SER A 11 39.57 31.30 12.95
CA SER A 11 40.15 30.11 12.30
C SER A 11 39.50 28.81 12.76
N SER A 12 39.24 28.64 14.07
CA SER A 12 38.56 27.44 14.56
C SER A 12 37.11 27.32 14.08
N LEU A 13 36.39 28.44 13.93
CA LEU A 13 35.06 28.44 13.32
C LEU A 13 35.11 28.08 11.84
N LEU A 14 36.09 28.61 11.09
CA LEU A 14 36.28 28.26 9.69
C LEU A 14 36.65 26.78 9.53
N ASP A 15 37.49 26.24 10.41
CA ASP A 15 37.90 24.84 10.40
C ASP A 15 36.70 23.91 10.64
N PHE A 16 35.77 24.27 11.53
CA PHE A 16 34.59 23.44 11.82
C PHE A 16 33.58 23.39 10.65
N PHE A 17 33.35 24.51 9.97
CA PHE A 17 32.35 24.58 8.89
C PHE A 17 32.90 24.21 7.50
N VAL A 18 34.19 24.42 7.26
CA VAL A 18 34.78 24.31 5.91
C VAL A 18 35.62 23.04 5.76
N ILE A 19 36.11 22.43 6.85
CA ILE A 19 36.92 21.22 6.75
C ILE A 19 36.03 19.99 6.76
N TYR A 20 35.94 19.35 5.60
CA TYR A 20 35.43 18.01 5.47
C TYR A 20 36.52 16.99 5.82
N SER A 21 36.39 16.37 6.99
CA SER A 21 37.27 15.25 7.38
C SER A 21 36.74 13.95 6.78
N THR A 22 37.37 13.48 5.69
CA THR A 22 37.11 12.14 5.14
C THR A 22 37.79 11.09 6.03
N VAL A 23 37.07 10.03 6.37
CA VAL A 23 37.66 8.87 7.08
C VAL A 23 38.75 8.25 6.20
N LYS A 24 39.94 8.06 6.78
CA LYS A 24 41.03 7.37 6.10
C LYS A 24 40.69 5.88 5.96
N GLU A 25 40.42 5.45 4.73
CA GLU A 25 40.11 4.04 4.44
C GLU A 25 41.39 3.19 4.28
N ILE A 26 41.33 1.95 4.76
CA ILE A 26 42.39 0.95 4.60
C ILE A 26 42.03 0.04 3.43
N GLN A 27 42.82 0.07 2.37
CA GLN A 27 42.64 -0.82 1.23
C GLN A 27 43.20 -2.21 1.52
N VAL A 28 42.30 -3.18 1.71
CA VAL A 28 42.69 -4.59 1.88
C VAL A 28 42.82 -5.25 0.51
N ARG A 29 44.02 -5.75 0.17
CA ARG A 29 44.28 -6.47 -1.09
C ARG A 29 44.12 -7.98 -0.89
N SER A 30 42.88 -8.45 -0.90
CA SER A 30 42.55 -9.89 -0.88
C SER A 30 41.41 -10.19 -1.85
N THR A 31 41.62 -11.16 -2.75
CA THR A 31 40.64 -11.57 -3.76
C THR A 31 39.40 -12.18 -3.13
N PHE A 32 39.56 -12.98 -2.07
CA PHE A 32 38.43 -13.60 -1.37
C PHE A 32 37.49 -12.56 -0.75
N VAL A 33 38.05 -11.60 0.00
CA VAL A 33 37.28 -10.53 0.64
C VAL A 33 36.59 -9.65 -0.42
N ALA A 34 37.28 -9.37 -1.52
CA ALA A 34 36.71 -8.58 -2.62
C ALA A 34 35.52 -9.28 -3.28
N VAL A 35 35.60 -10.59 -3.55
CA VAL A 35 34.51 -11.38 -4.13
C VAL A 35 33.32 -11.45 -3.19
N LEU A 36 33.58 -11.73 -1.90
CA LEU A 36 32.53 -11.81 -0.88
C LEU A 36 31.77 -10.47 -0.78
N HIS A 37 32.50 -9.37 -0.73
CA HIS A 37 31.90 -8.03 -0.70
C HIS A 37 31.02 -7.76 -1.94
N ARG A 38 31.50 -8.11 -3.15
CA ARG A 38 30.70 -7.97 -4.37
C ARG A 38 29.46 -8.86 -4.36
N LEU A 39 29.55 -10.09 -3.86
CA LEU A 39 28.42 -11.00 -3.78
C LEU A 39 27.33 -10.47 -2.83
N ILE A 40 27.71 -9.94 -1.68
CA ILE A 40 26.77 -9.31 -0.74
C ILE A 40 26.11 -8.09 -1.40
N GLN A 41 26.88 -7.23 -2.07
CA GLN A 41 26.32 -6.07 -2.78
C GLN A 41 25.30 -6.51 -3.84
N PHE A 42 25.62 -7.55 -4.63
CA PHE A 42 24.68 -8.10 -5.62
C PHE A 42 23.42 -8.67 -4.97
N LEU A 43 23.54 -9.40 -3.87
CA LEU A 43 22.40 -9.99 -3.16
C LEU A 43 21.46 -8.89 -2.66
N VAL A 44 22.00 -7.82 -2.07
CA VAL A 44 21.21 -6.67 -1.61
C VAL A 44 20.49 -6.01 -2.79
N ILE A 45 21.18 -5.78 -3.91
CA ILE A 45 20.57 -5.17 -5.11
C ILE A 45 19.45 -6.06 -5.66
N ILE A 46 19.67 -7.37 -5.76
CA ILE A 46 18.66 -8.33 -6.24
C ILE A 46 17.46 -8.34 -5.31
N PHE A 47 17.67 -8.36 -3.99
CA PHE A 47 16.57 -8.32 -3.03
C PHE A 47 15.73 -7.05 -3.19
N VAL A 48 16.35 -5.88 -3.28
CA VAL A 48 15.63 -4.61 -3.45
C VAL A 48 14.90 -4.60 -4.80
N ALA A 49 15.57 -4.95 -5.89
CA ALA A 49 14.97 -4.93 -7.23
C ALA A 49 13.82 -5.94 -7.37
N PHE A 50 14.03 -7.18 -6.93
CA PHE A 50 13.06 -8.24 -7.14
C PHE A 50 11.91 -8.19 -6.13
N TYR A 51 12.24 -8.08 -4.84
CA TYR A 51 11.20 -8.13 -3.80
C TYR A 51 10.52 -6.77 -3.62
N ILE A 52 11.28 -5.70 -3.40
CA ILE A 52 10.70 -4.38 -3.09
C ILE A 52 10.07 -3.74 -4.32
N ILE A 53 10.77 -3.75 -5.46
CA ILE A 53 10.27 -3.08 -6.67
C ILE A 53 9.27 -3.96 -7.42
N LEU A 54 9.58 -5.22 -7.75
CA LEU A 54 8.65 -6.03 -8.57
C LEU A 54 7.46 -6.56 -7.76
N VAL A 55 7.71 -7.28 -6.66
CA VAL A 55 6.63 -7.94 -5.90
C VAL A 55 5.79 -6.94 -5.13
N LYS A 56 6.44 -6.07 -4.35
CA LYS A 56 5.74 -5.08 -3.52
C LYS A 56 5.32 -3.83 -4.28
N LYS A 57 5.76 -3.66 -5.53
CA LYS A 57 5.50 -2.46 -6.34
C LYS A 57 5.79 -1.18 -5.55
N GLY A 58 6.88 -1.16 -4.79
CA GLY A 58 7.22 -0.05 -3.89
C GLY A 58 7.45 1.29 -4.57
N TYR A 59 7.55 1.30 -5.90
CA TYR A 59 7.59 2.51 -6.72
C TYR A 59 6.21 3.16 -6.91
N GLN A 60 5.12 2.46 -6.59
CA GLN A 60 3.76 2.95 -6.72
C GLN A 60 3.21 3.40 -5.36
N GLN A 61 2.44 4.49 -5.36
CA GLN A 61 1.61 4.86 -4.22
C GLN A 61 0.26 4.15 -4.38
N PHE A 62 -0.15 3.39 -3.36
CA PHE A 62 -1.46 2.74 -3.34
C PHE A 62 -2.42 3.54 -2.48
N GLN A 63 -3.63 3.73 -2.98
CA GLN A 63 -4.73 4.34 -2.24
C GLN A 63 -5.83 3.30 -2.09
N GLU A 64 -6.45 3.25 -0.91
CA GLU A 64 -7.62 2.41 -0.68
C GLU A 64 -8.82 2.99 -1.45
N PRO A 65 -9.51 2.19 -2.28
CA PRO A 65 -10.65 2.67 -3.03
C PRO A 65 -11.82 2.93 -2.08
N GLN A 66 -12.31 4.17 -2.07
CA GLN A 66 -13.59 4.48 -1.44
C GLN A 66 -14.69 4.28 -2.48
N GLY A 67 -15.61 3.36 -2.19
CA GLY A 67 -16.72 3.02 -3.08
C GLY A 67 -18.06 3.05 -2.36
N SER A 68 -19.09 3.54 -3.05
CA SER A 68 -20.49 3.46 -2.64
C SER A 68 -21.27 2.80 -3.77
N SER A 69 -22.09 1.79 -3.44
CA SER A 69 -22.95 1.11 -4.41
C SER A 69 -24.42 1.34 -4.07
N ILE A 70 -25.22 1.60 -5.11
CA ILE A 70 -26.67 1.75 -5.01
C ILE A 70 -27.28 0.72 -5.97
N ILE A 71 -28.12 -0.16 -5.42
CA ILE A 71 -28.78 -1.22 -6.19
C ILE A 71 -30.27 -0.91 -6.24
N LYS A 72 -30.88 -1.04 -7.42
CA LYS A 72 -32.32 -0.89 -7.62
C LYS A 72 -32.84 -2.07 -8.42
N VAL A 73 -33.71 -2.86 -7.81
CA VAL A 73 -34.35 -4.01 -8.45
C VAL A 73 -35.65 -3.56 -9.13
N LYS A 74 -35.90 -4.10 -10.32
CA LYS A 74 -37.15 -3.90 -11.07
C LYS A 74 -37.63 -5.24 -11.59
N GLY A 75 -38.93 -5.45 -11.53
CA GLY A 75 -39.56 -6.69 -11.96
C GLY A 75 -40.85 -6.91 -11.18
N ALA A 76 -41.77 -7.65 -11.79
CA ALA A 76 -42.94 -8.14 -11.10
C ALA A 76 -43.20 -9.57 -11.58
N ALA A 77 -43.54 -10.47 -10.66
CA ALA A 77 -43.82 -11.86 -10.93
C ALA A 77 -45.25 -12.18 -10.51
N ARG A 78 -46.03 -12.83 -11.38
CA ARG A 78 -47.37 -13.29 -11.05
C ARG A 78 -47.29 -14.72 -10.51
N ILE A 79 -47.85 -14.94 -9.32
CA ILE A 79 -47.84 -16.22 -8.62
C ILE A 79 -49.27 -16.70 -8.41
N SER A 80 -49.48 -17.99 -8.63
CA SER A 80 -50.74 -18.66 -8.31
C SER A 80 -50.68 -19.19 -6.89
N ILE A 81 -51.60 -18.75 -6.02
CA ILE A 81 -51.70 -19.23 -4.64
C ILE A 81 -52.74 -20.35 -4.60
N TYR A 82 -52.30 -21.55 -4.23
CA TYR A 82 -53.19 -22.67 -3.95
C TYR A 82 -53.42 -22.77 -2.44
N ASN A 83 -54.66 -22.61 -1.99
CA ASN A 83 -55.02 -22.74 -0.58
C ASN A 83 -55.47 -24.18 -0.28
N SER A 84 -54.67 -24.93 0.48
CA SER A 84 -54.98 -26.32 0.88
C SER A 84 -56.02 -26.46 2.00
N ASN A 85 -56.42 -25.35 2.65
CA ASN A 85 -57.34 -25.36 3.81
C ASN A 85 -58.77 -24.92 3.46
N LEU A 86 -59.08 -24.63 2.20
CA LEU A 86 -60.43 -24.30 1.73
C LEU A 86 -61.00 -25.47 0.92
N HIS A 87 -62.14 -26.03 1.35
CA HIS A 87 -62.87 -27.11 0.66
C HIS A 87 -63.49 -26.70 -0.69
N THR A 88 -63.24 -25.47 -1.14
CA THR A 88 -63.65 -24.96 -2.44
C THR A 88 -62.39 -24.41 -3.09
N GLY A 89 -61.90 -25.07 -4.15
CA GLY A 89 -60.60 -24.87 -4.78
C GLY A 89 -60.42 -23.52 -5.47
N ASN A 90 -60.51 -22.43 -4.71
CA ASN A 90 -60.25 -21.09 -5.18
C ASN A 90 -58.73 -20.85 -5.15
N ALA A 91 -58.11 -21.00 -6.33
CA ALA A 91 -56.73 -20.56 -6.55
C ALA A 91 -56.72 -19.02 -6.66
N GLY A 92 -56.17 -18.34 -5.66
CA GLY A 92 -55.93 -16.90 -5.71
C GLY A 92 -54.75 -16.59 -6.63
N GLN A 93 -54.65 -15.36 -7.11
CA GLN A 93 -53.46 -14.88 -7.83
C GLN A 93 -52.87 -13.72 -7.07
N ALA A 94 -51.56 -13.74 -6.87
CA ALA A 94 -50.80 -12.63 -6.30
C ALA A 94 -49.81 -12.10 -7.33
N LEU A 95 -49.59 -10.79 -7.31
CA LEU A 95 -48.48 -10.14 -8.01
C LEU A 95 -47.43 -9.81 -6.97
N TRP A 96 -46.21 -10.31 -7.17
CA TRP A 96 -45.07 -10.00 -6.33
C TRP A 96 -44.21 -8.97 -7.04
N ASP A 97 -43.92 -7.86 -6.37
CA ASP A 97 -43.01 -6.84 -6.87
C ASP A 97 -41.75 -6.73 -6.01
N ALA A 98 -40.87 -5.78 -6.35
CA ALA A 98 -39.62 -5.60 -5.63
C ALA A 98 -39.81 -5.33 -4.13
N ALA A 99 -40.95 -4.79 -3.67
CA ALA A 99 -41.22 -4.61 -2.24
C ALA A 99 -41.48 -5.95 -1.52
N ASP A 100 -42.00 -6.95 -2.25
CA ASP A 100 -42.33 -8.26 -1.67
C ASP A 100 -41.10 -9.18 -1.54
N TYR A 101 -40.16 -9.11 -2.51
CA TYR A 101 -39.03 -10.06 -2.58
C TYR A 101 -37.65 -9.45 -2.35
N VAL A 102 -37.50 -8.13 -2.25
CA VAL A 102 -36.21 -7.50 -1.89
C VAL A 102 -36.12 -7.33 -0.38
N VAL A 103 -35.24 -8.11 0.24
CA VAL A 103 -34.99 -8.08 1.69
C VAL A 103 -33.48 -7.99 1.95
N PRO A 104 -32.99 -7.04 2.78
CA PRO A 104 -33.74 -5.99 3.47
C PRO A 104 -34.35 -5.00 2.47
N SER A 105 -35.50 -4.40 2.83
CA SER A 105 -36.07 -3.33 2.04
C SER A 105 -35.08 -2.15 2.05
N ILE A 106 -34.69 -1.72 0.86
CA ILE A 106 -33.69 -0.67 0.60
C ILE A 106 -34.31 0.70 0.87
#